data_AF-A0A2H1KVX5-F1
#
_entry.id   AF-A0A2H1KVX5-F1
#
_cell.length_a   1.000
_cell.length_b   1.000
_cell.length_c   1.000
_cell.angle_alpha   90.00
_cell.angle_beta   90.00
_cell.angle_gamma   90.00
#
_symmetry.space_group_name_H-M   'P 1'
#
loop_
_entity.id
_entity.type
_entity.pdbx_description
1 polymer ?
#
loop_
_entity_poly.entity_id
_entity_poly.type
_entity_poly.pdbx_seq_one_letter_code
_entity_poly.pdbx_strand_id
1 'polypeptide(L)'
;MRAKKVRFTCPERSDQIGRRQAKGPAGGRPPAFDREEYKRRNLVERCFNRFKQFRDLATRYAKRAAYYTSEIIIASLVLRLR
;
A
#
# COMPACT_ATOMS: atom_id res chain seq x y z
N MET A 1 18.19 0.77 -2.47
CA MET A 1 17.42 -0.13 -1.58
C MET A 1 18.16 -1.43 -1.23
N ARG A 2 18.74 -2.14 -2.21
CA ARG A 2 19.49 -3.39 -1.97
C ARG A 2 20.70 -3.22 -1.03
N ALA A 3 21.50 -2.16 -1.21
CA ALA A 3 22.59 -1.80 -0.30
C ALA A 3 22.11 -1.45 1.14
N LYS A 4 20.85 -1.04 1.29
CA LYS A 4 20.25 -0.65 2.58
C LYS A 4 19.52 -1.82 3.27
N LYS A 5 19.61 -3.05 2.73
CA LYS A 5 18.94 -4.27 3.23
C LYS A 5 17.41 -4.13 3.47
N VAL A 6 16.76 -3.20 2.77
CA VAL A 6 15.30 -3.04 2.84
C VAL A 6 14.63 -4.11 1.98
N ARG A 7 13.72 -4.88 2.57
CA ARG A 7 12.95 -5.91 1.85
C ARG A 7 12.03 -5.25 0.82
N PHE A 8 12.05 -5.74 -0.40
CA PHE A 8 11.20 -5.26 -1.48
C PHE A 8 9.89 -6.06 -1.47
N THR A 9 8.81 -5.44 -0.99
CA THR A 9 7.50 -6.10 -0.81
C THR A 9 6.57 -5.94 -2.01
N CYS A 10 6.86 -5.01 -2.92
CA CYS A 10 6.10 -4.77 -4.14
C CYS A 10 6.56 -5.76 -5.24
N PRO A 11 5.71 -6.15 -6.21
CA PRO A 11 6.18 -6.84 -7.40
C PRO A 11 7.11 -5.92 -8.21
N GLU A 12 8.11 -6.52 -8.85
CA GLU A 12 8.97 -5.81 -9.79
C GLU A 12 8.18 -5.49 -11.06
N ARG A 13 8.40 -4.29 -11.61
CA ARG A 13 7.74 -3.90 -12.85
C ARG A 13 8.27 -4.72 -14.04
N SER A 14 7.40 -5.00 -15.02
CA SER A 14 7.75 -5.79 -16.21
C SER A 14 8.95 -5.21 -16.99
N ASP A 15 9.02 -3.89 -17.12
CA ASP A 15 10.14 -3.20 -17.78
C ASP A 15 11.48 -3.38 -17.05
N GLN A 16 11.44 -3.48 -15.71
CA GLN A 16 12.62 -3.73 -14.89
C GLN A 16 13.08 -5.19 -14.99
N ILE A 17 12.13 -6.13 -15.03
CA ILE A 17 12.44 -7.56 -15.25
C ILE A 17 13.15 -7.73 -16.60
N GLY A 18 12.61 -7.12 -17.67
CA GLY A 18 13.20 -7.21 -19.01
C GLY A 18 14.59 -6.60 -19.08
N ARG A 19 14.80 -5.40 -18.51
CA ARG A 19 16.13 -4.77 -18.43
C ARG A 19 17.14 -5.58 -17.63
N ARG A 20 16.69 -6.27 -16.58
CA ARG A 20 17.56 -7.16 -15.80
C ARG A 20 17.95 -8.39 -16.60
N GLN A 21 16.99 -9.05 -17.25
CA GLN A 21 17.23 -10.22 -18.08
C GLN A 21 18.17 -9.89 -19.25
N ALA A 22 18.01 -8.72 -19.89
CA ALA A 22 18.87 -8.25 -20.96
C ALA A 22 20.34 -8.05 -20.53
N LYS A 23 20.62 -7.82 -19.23
CA LYS A 23 21.97 -7.69 -18.68
C LYS A 23 22.61 -9.03 -18.31
N GLY A 24 21.89 -10.15 -18.44
CA GLY A 24 22.41 -11.48 -18.13
C GLY A 24 23.00 -11.58 -16.71
N PRO A 25 24.22 -12.13 -16.54
CA PRO A 25 24.87 -12.26 -15.22
C PRO A 25 25.05 -10.95 -14.47
N ALA A 26 25.24 -9.83 -15.19
CA ALA A 26 25.39 -8.50 -14.60
C ALA A 26 24.06 -7.89 -14.12
N GLY A 27 22.92 -8.49 -14.47
CA GLY A 27 21.59 -8.06 -14.02
C GLY A 27 21.33 -8.28 -12.52
N GLY A 28 22.09 -9.20 -11.90
CA GLY A 28 21.94 -9.53 -10.48
C GLY A 28 20.64 -10.28 -10.14
N ARG A 29 20.45 -10.56 -8.85
CA ARG A 29 19.36 -11.41 -8.36
C ARG A 29 17.99 -10.71 -8.40
N PRO A 30 16.88 -11.42 -8.73
CA PRO A 30 15.53 -10.91 -8.55
C PRO A 30 15.24 -10.55 -7.09
N PRO A 31 14.36 -9.55 -6.84
CA PRO A 31 13.90 -9.24 -5.50
C PRO A 31 13.12 -10.43 -4.91
N ALA A 32 13.29 -10.65 -3.60
CA ALA A 32 12.49 -11.62 -2.86
C ALA A 32 11.07 -11.06 -2.67
N PHE A 33 10.18 -11.38 -3.60
CA PHE A 33 8.77 -10.98 -3.59
C PHE A 33 7.90 -12.16 -3.17
N ASP A 34 7.11 -11.99 -2.10
CA ASP A 34 6.08 -12.95 -1.69
C ASP A 34 4.72 -12.48 -2.23
N ARG A 35 4.16 -13.27 -3.16
CA ARG A 35 2.87 -12.97 -3.78
C ARG A 35 1.71 -13.14 -2.80
N GLU A 36 1.76 -14.11 -1.90
CA GLU A 36 0.68 -14.38 -0.95
C GLU A 36 0.62 -13.29 0.13
N GLU A 37 1.78 -12.84 0.61
CA GLU A 37 1.85 -11.69 1.51
C GLU A 37 1.31 -10.42 0.83
N TYR A 38 1.71 -10.18 -0.42
CA TYR A 38 1.29 -8.99 -1.17
C TYR A 38 -0.22 -8.93 -1.44
N LYS A 39 -0.92 -10.08 -1.55
CA LYS A 39 -2.39 -10.12 -1.69
C LYS A 39 -3.12 -9.43 -0.54
N ARG A 40 -2.54 -9.43 0.67
CA ARG A 40 -3.15 -8.79 1.85
C ARG A 40 -3.29 -7.27 1.70
N ARG A 41 -2.50 -6.65 0.81
CA ARG A 41 -2.62 -5.23 0.46
C ARG A 41 -4.01 -4.85 -0.07
N ASN A 42 -4.68 -5.74 -0.81
CA ASN A 42 -6.02 -5.49 -1.35
C ASN A 42 -7.07 -5.25 -0.23
N LEU A 43 -6.88 -5.85 0.95
CA LEU A 43 -7.77 -5.58 2.10
C LEU A 43 -7.63 -4.13 2.57
N VAL A 44 -6.40 -3.66 2.68
CA VAL A 44 -6.08 -2.27 3.06
C VAL A 44 -6.59 -1.31 2.00
N GLU A 45 -6.32 -1.57 0.72
CA GLU A 45 -6.77 -0.72 -0.40
C GLU A 45 -8.30 -0.61 -0.44
N ARG A 46 -9.02 -1.73 -0.28
CA ARG A 46 -10.49 -1.71 -0.22
C ARG A 46 -11.01 -0.94 1.00
N CYS A 47 -10.36 -1.09 2.16
CA CYS A 47 -10.72 -0.34 3.37
C CYS A 47 -10.55 1.17 3.15
N PHE A 48 -9.41 1.62 2.64
CA PHE A 48 -9.17 3.03 2.31
C PHE A 48 -10.11 3.55 1.22
N ASN A 49 -10.46 2.73 0.24
CA ASN A 49 -11.45 3.13 -0.77
C ASN A 49 -12.82 3.41 -0.15
N ARG A 50 -13.23 2.63 0.85
CA ARG A 50 -14.45 2.89 1.61
C ARG A 50 -14.32 4.15 2.47
N PHE A 51 -13.17 4.39 3.11
CA PHE A 51 -12.93 5.64 3.83
C PHE A 51 -13.05 6.88 2.95
N LYS A 52 -12.65 6.79 1.68
CA LYS A 52 -12.80 7.90 0.72
C LYS A 52 -14.26 8.21 0.35
N GLN A 53 -15.21 7.34 0.65
CA GLN A 53 -16.64 7.63 0.45
C GLN A 53 -17.16 8.65 1.49
N PHE A 54 -16.49 8.77 2.64
CA PHE A 54 -16.79 9.80 3.63
C PHE A 54 -16.13 11.10 3.18
N ARG A 55 -16.94 12.02 2.62
CA ARG A 55 -16.46 13.29 2.05
C ARG A 55 -15.57 14.07 3.00
N ASP A 56 -15.97 14.17 4.26
CA ASP A 56 -15.26 14.91 5.31
C ASP A 56 -13.84 14.37 5.57
N LEU A 57 -13.71 13.04 5.68
CA LEU A 57 -12.43 12.34 5.79
C LEU A 57 -11.56 12.49 4.54
N ALA A 58 -12.17 12.45 3.36
CA ALA A 58 -11.46 12.54 2.08
C ALA A 58 -10.89 13.94 1.84
N THR A 59 -11.62 14.99 2.21
CA THR A 59 -11.20 16.39 2.07
C THR A 59 -10.38 16.88 3.25
N ARG A 60 -10.39 16.15 4.38
CA ARG A 60 -9.67 16.49 5.61
C ARG A 60 -10.08 17.87 6.14
N TYR A 61 -11.38 18.11 6.29
CA TYR A 61 -11.86 19.39 6.82
C TYR A 61 -11.55 19.58 8.32
N ALA A 62 -11.35 18.49 9.06
CA ALA A 62 -10.88 18.53 10.43
C ALA A 62 -9.51 19.24 10.57
N LYS A 63 -9.52 20.48 11.06
CA LYS A 63 -8.30 21.25 11.34
C LYS A 63 -7.50 20.72 12.53
N ARG A 64 -8.18 20.11 13.51
CA ARG A 64 -7.55 19.57 14.72
C ARG A 64 -7.36 18.06 14.59
N ALA A 65 -6.17 17.58 14.94
CA ALA A 65 -5.84 16.15 14.90
C ALA A 65 -6.86 15.29 15.68
N ALA A 66 -7.31 15.76 16.85
CA ALA A 66 -8.30 15.04 17.65
C ALA A 66 -9.64 14.80 16.93
N TYR A 67 -10.12 15.78 16.17
CA TYR A 67 -11.36 15.63 15.39
C TYR A 67 -11.16 14.66 14.22
N TYR A 68 -10.05 14.79 13.50
CA TYR A 68 -9.72 13.86 12.42
C TYR A 68 -9.58 12.41 12.91
N THR A 69 -8.96 12.19 14.07
CA THR A 69 -8.87 10.86 14.69
C THR A 69 -10.25 10.33 15.07
N SER A 70 -11.13 11.18 15.62
CA SER A 70 -12.50 10.82 15.98
C SER A 70 -13.32 10.41 14.74
N GLU A 71 -13.20 11.15 13.64
CA GLU A 71 -13.82 10.81 12.35
C GLU A 71 -13.35 9.46 11.83
N ILE A 72 -12.05 9.17 11.89
CA ILE A 72 -11.51 7.85 11.48
C ILE A 72 -12.12 6.74 12.33
N ILE A 73 -12.21 6.93 13.66
CA ILE A 73 -12.77 5.93 14.58
C ILE A 73 -14.24 5.69 14.25
N ILE A 74 -15.03 6.76 14.08
CA ILE A 74 -16.45 6.68 13.73
C ILE A 74 -16.63 5.97 12.39
N ALA A 75 -15.88 6.36 11.36
CA ALA A 75 -15.95 5.71 10.05
C ALA A 75 -15.54 4.24 10.12
N SER A 76 -14.55 3.89 10.94
CA SER A 76 -14.11 2.51 11.15
C SER A 76 -15.22 1.68 11.81
N LEU A 77 -15.91 2.24 12.80
CA LEU A 77 -17.06 1.61 13.46
C LEU A 77 -18.21 1.39 12.47
N VAL A 78 -18.56 2.41 11.68
CA VAL A 78 -19.62 2.29 10.65
C VAL A 78 -19.27 1.21 9.62
N LEU A 79 -18.02 1.17 9.14
CA LEU A 79 -17.58 0.15 8.18
C LEU A 79 -17.51 -1.27 8.77
N ARG A 80 -17.43 -1.39 10.11
CA ARG A 80 -17.43 -2.68 10.80
C ARG A 80 -18.83 -3.20 11.08
N LEU A 81 -19.77 -2.30 11.37
CA LEU A 81 -21.17 -2.62 11.69
C LEU A 81 -22.05 -2.82 10.45
N ARG A 82 -21.55 -2.46 9.27
CA ARG A 82 -22.19 -2.65 7.98
C ARG A 82 -21.75 -3.96 7.34
#